data_AF-A0A6I3X0R6-F1
#
_entry.id   AF-A0A6I3X0R6-F1
#
_cell.length_a   1.000
_cell.length_b   1.000
_cell.length_c   1.000
_cell.angle_alpha   90.00
_cell.angle_beta   90.00
_cell.angle_gamma   90.00
#
_symmetry.space_group_name_H-M   'P 1'
#
loop_
_entity.id
_entity.type
_entity.pdbx_description
1 polymer ?
#
loop_
_entity_poly.entity_id
_entity_poly.type
_entity_poly.pdbx_seq_one_letter_code
_entity_poly.pdbx_strand_id
1 'polypeptide(L)'
;MFAVPLGAELGGPDRDTDGCADVGVRVAGRDLGELTALFTELELERRRVDARLAMVVGEVDRRGLYAIDGHATVKGWCRATGRWSSADAVA
;
A
#
# COMPACT_ATOMS: atom_id res chain seq x y z
N MET A 1 -22.03 9.06 28.36
CA MET A 1 -22.56 7.72 28.05
C MET A 1 -23.41 7.85 26.80
N PHE A 2 -22.82 7.67 25.62
CA PHE A 2 -23.55 7.71 24.34
C PHE A 2 -23.46 6.34 23.70
N ALA A 3 -24.62 5.73 23.49
CA ALA A 3 -24.79 4.46 22.79
C ALA A 3 -24.68 4.71 21.28
N VAL A 4 -23.76 4.01 20.61
CA VAL A 4 -23.66 3.97 19.14
C VAL A 4 -24.31 2.67 18.68
N PRO A 5 -25.35 2.70 17.83
CA PRO A 5 -25.96 1.49 17.32
C PRO A 5 -25.04 0.81 16.30
N LEU A 6 -24.76 -0.47 16.57
CA LEU A 6 -24.10 -1.44 15.72
C LEU A 6 -25.10 -1.93 14.67
N GLY A 7 -24.80 -1.72 13.38
CA GLY A 7 -25.57 -2.32 12.28
C GLY A 7 -25.78 -1.39 11.10
N ALA A 8 -24.77 -1.25 10.25
CA ALA A 8 -24.97 -0.94 8.84
C ALA A 8 -24.00 -1.80 8.06
N GLU A 9 -24.58 -2.63 7.21
CA GLU A 9 -23.98 -3.77 6.54
C GLU A 9 -22.79 -3.36 5.68
N LEU A 10 -21.68 -4.10 5.83
CA LEU A 10 -20.56 -4.05 4.92
C LEU A 10 -21.01 -4.66 3.59
N GLY A 11 -21.55 -3.82 2.70
CA GLY A 11 -21.64 -4.12 1.28
C GLY A 11 -20.23 -4.30 0.74
N GLY A 12 -19.78 -5.55 0.64
CA GLY A 12 -18.61 -5.92 -0.14
C GLY A 12 -19.03 -6.55 -1.47
N PRO A 13 -18.12 -6.66 -2.44
CA PRO A 13 -17.07 -5.72 -2.82
C PRO A 13 -17.32 -5.27 -4.26
N ASP A 14 -17.50 -3.97 -4.49
CA ASP A 14 -17.31 -3.45 -5.86
C ASP A 14 -15.80 -3.41 -6.09
N ARG A 15 -15.27 -4.56 -6.50
CA ARG A 15 -13.91 -4.65 -7.01
C ARG A 15 -13.93 -4.04 -8.40
N ASP A 16 -13.94 -2.72 -8.43
CA ASP A 16 -13.35 -1.98 -9.54
C ASP A 16 -11.86 -2.32 -9.53
N THR A 17 -11.54 -3.47 -10.13
CA THR A 17 -10.20 -3.85 -10.60
C THR A 17 -9.82 -2.96 -11.78
N ASP A 18 -9.93 -1.65 -11.61
CA ASP A 18 -9.44 -0.64 -12.55
C ASP A 18 -8.18 -0.04 -11.95
N GLY A 19 -7.02 -0.59 -12.36
CA GLY A 19 -5.73 0.04 -12.09
C GLY A 19 -4.63 -0.84 -11.50
N CYS A 20 -4.59 -2.13 -11.82
CA CYS A 20 -3.33 -2.88 -11.74
C CYS A 20 -3.25 -3.94 -12.86
N ALA A 21 -3.64 -3.55 -14.07
CA ALA A 21 -3.23 -4.29 -15.25
C ALA A 21 -1.75 -4.01 -15.48
N ASP A 22 -0.88 -4.94 -15.02
CA ASP A 22 0.03 -5.69 -15.89
C ASP A 22 0.97 -6.55 -15.02
N VAL A 23 0.58 -7.79 -14.69
CA VAL A 23 1.54 -8.74 -14.11
C VAL A 23 1.77 -9.86 -15.12
N GLY A 24 2.39 -9.45 -16.22
CA GLY A 24 2.96 -10.32 -17.24
C GLY A 24 4.32 -9.81 -17.73
N VAL A 25 5.18 -9.29 -16.85
CA VAL A 25 6.53 -8.85 -17.26
C VAL A 25 7.36 -10.06 -17.67
N ARG A 26 7.43 -10.32 -18.98
CA ARG A 26 8.31 -11.35 -19.55
C ARG A 26 9.75 -10.85 -19.50
N VAL A 27 10.53 -11.38 -18.57
CA VAL A 27 11.97 -11.14 -18.44
C VAL A 27 12.78 -12.01 -19.41
N ALA A 28 12.29 -13.22 -19.68
CA ALA A 28 12.98 -14.19 -20.53
C ALA A 28 13.09 -13.71 -21.99
N GLY A 29 14.28 -13.86 -22.58
CA GLY A 29 14.55 -13.55 -23.98
C GLY A 29 14.88 -12.08 -24.28
N ARG A 30 14.96 -11.22 -23.26
CA ARG A 30 15.39 -9.83 -23.41
C ARG A 30 16.91 -9.70 -23.38
N ASP A 31 17.43 -8.75 -24.15
CA ASP A 31 18.84 -8.36 -24.05
C ASP A 31 19.11 -7.45 -22.84
N LEU A 32 20.39 -7.16 -22.58
CA LEU A 32 20.79 -6.33 -21.44
C LEU A 32 20.24 -4.89 -21.51
N GLY A 33 20.13 -4.31 -22.71
CA GLY A 33 19.60 -2.97 -22.91
C GLY A 33 18.11 -2.91 -22.60
N GLU A 34 17.35 -3.89 -23.10
CA GLU A 34 15.92 -4.05 -22.81
C GLU A 34 15.64 -4.30 -21.33
N LEU A 35 16.48 -5.11 -20.67
CA LEU A 35 16.39 -5.34 -19.22
C LEU A 35 16.72 -4.09 -18.42
N THR A 36 17.69 -3.29 -18.86
CA THR A 36 18.07 -2.04 -18.19
C THR A 36 16.97 -0.99 -18.31
N ALA A 37 16.35 -0.87 -19.49
CA ALA A 37 15.20 0.02 -19.71
C ALA A 37 14.01 -0.39 -18.83
N LEU A 38 13.67 -1.68 -18.82
CA LEU A 38 12.61 -2.23 -17.97
C LEU A 38 12.89 -2.00 -16.48
N PHE A 39 14.12 -2.25 -16.02
CA PHE A 39 14.51 -1.99 -14.64
C PHE A 39 14.31 -0.52 -14.27
N THR A 40 14.73 0.40 -15.14
CA THR A 40 14.60 1.85 -14.90
C THR A 40 13.14 2.28 -14.82
N GLU A 41 12.29 1.73 -15.69
CA GLU A 41 10.85 1.95 -15.67
C GLU A 41 10.22 1.46 -14.36
N LEU A 42 10.51 0.22 -13.97
CA LEU A 42 10.01 -0.36 -12.71
C LEU A 42 10.51 0.40 -11.48
N GLU A 43 11.75 0.88 -11.50
CA GLU A 43 12.31 1.68 -10.42
C GLU A 43 11.65 3.07 -10.29
N LEU A 44 11.25 3.68 -11.41
CA LEU A 44 10.47 4.91 -11.38
C LEU A 44 9.07 4.66 -10.84
N GLU A 45 8.43 3.57 -11.26
CA GLU A 45 7.11 3.22 -10.78
C GLU A 45 7.13 2.87 -9.28
N ARG A 46 8.14 2.11 -8.84
CA ARG A 46 8.38 1.85 -7.41
C ARG A 46 8.47 3.15 -6.62
N ARG A 47 9.28 4.11 -7.05
CA ARG A 47 9.40 5.41 -6.35
C ARG A 47 8.09 6.19 -6.31
N ARG A 48 7.28 6.13 -7.36
CA ARG A 48 5.95 6.78 -7.39
C ARG A 48 5.01 6.13 -6.39
N VAL A 49 4.96 4.80 -6.36
CA VAL A 49 4.15 4.05 -5.39
C VAL A 49 4.63 4.32 -3.96
N ASP A 50 5.93 4.30 -3.71
CA ASP A 50 6.53 4.59 -2.40
C ASP A 50 6.13 6.00 -1.93
N ALA A 51 6.18 7.01 -2.80
CA ALA A 51 5.76 8.37 -2.47
C ALA A 51 4.26 8.45 -2.12
N ARG A 52 3.40 7.76 -2.89
CA ARG A 52 1.96 7.70 -2.60
C ARG A 52 1.69 6.99 -1.27
N LEU A 53 2.39 5.89 -0.99
CA LEU A 53 2.29 5.17 0.28
C LEU A 53 2.71 6.06 1.45
N ALA A 54 3.81 6.80 1.33
CA ALA A 54 4.26 7.74 2.36
C ALA A 54 3.20 8.82 2.65
N MET A 55 2.52 9.34 1.61
CA MET A 55 1.42 10.30 1.80
C MET A 55 0.25 9.70 2.56
N VAL A 56 -0.15 8.47 2.23
CA VAL A 56 -1.25 7.76 2.92
C VAL A 56 -0.89 7.50 4.38
N VAL A 57 0.31 6.94 4.63
CA VAL A 57 0.80 6.67 5.98
C VAL A 57 0.88 7.95 6.81
N GLY A 58 1.39 9.04 6.22
CA GLY A 58 1.46 10.34 6.88
C GLY A 58 0.07 10.92 7.22
N GLU A 59 -0.94 10.69 6.38
CA GLU A 59 -2.32 11.10 6.67
C GLU A 59 -2.92 10.27 7.82
N VAL A 60 -2.71 8.94 7.78
CA VAL A 60 -3.17 8.02 8.83
C VAL A 60 -2.55 8.37 10.17
N ASP A 61 -1.25 8.68 10.20
CA ASP A 61 -0.54 9.07 11.41
C ASP A 61 -1.07 10.40 11.96
N ARG A 62 -1.14 11.43 11.10
CA ARG A 62 -1.61 12.78 11.47
C ARG A 62 -3.01 12.77 12.05
N ARG A 63 -3.90 11.91 11.53
CA ARG A 63 -5.28 11.77 12.01
C ARG A 63 -5.44 10.73 13.13
N GLY A 64 -4.40 9.98 13.47
CA GLY A 64 -4.48 8.90 14.46
C GLY A 64 -5.38 7.73 14.05
N LEU A 65 -5.63 7.53 12.75
CA LEU A 65 -6.60 6.52 12.28
C LEU A 65 -6.15 5.09 12.54
N TYR A 66 -4.86 4.86 12.71
CA TYR A 66 -4.30 3.56 13.11
C TYR A 66 -4.88 3.06 14.45
N ALA A 67 -5.34 3.95 15.32
CA ALA A 67 -5.96 3.59 16.60
C ALA A 67 -7.38 3.04 16.43
N ILE A 68 -8.10 3.42 15.37
CA ILE A 68 -9.44 2.87 15.06
C ILE A 68 -9.32 1.37 14.76
N ASP A 69 -8.23 0.97 14.13
CA ASP A 69 -7.89 -0.42 13.81
C ASP A 69 -7.21 -1.14 14.99
N GLY A 70 -7.21 -0.53 16.19
CA GLY A 70 -6.70 -1.14 17.42
C GLY A 70 -5.17 -1.15 17.55
N HIS A 71 -4.45 -0.49 16.66
CA HIS A 71 -2.99 -0.40 16.76
C HIS A 71 -2.54 0.77 17.64
N ALA A 72 -1.50 0.53 18.44
CA ALA A 72 -0.95 1.55 19.32
C ALA A 72 -0.10 2.61 18.58
N THR A 73 0.39 2.29 17.37
CA THR A 73 1.24 3.20 16.57
C THR A 73 0.99 2.97 15.08
N VAL A 74 1.22 4.00 14.25
CA VAL A 74 1.15 3.87 12.78
C VAL A 74 2.13 2.80 12.26
N LYS A 75 3.30 2.64 12.88
CA LYS A 75 4.25 1.56 12.54
C LYS A 75 3.69 0.17 12.83
N GLY A 76 2.94 0.01 13.91
CA GLY A 76 2.21 -1.22 14.21
C GLY A 76 1.18 -1.53 13.13
N TRP A 77 0.44 -0.51 12.71
CA TRP A 77 -0.57 -0.61 11.66
C TRP A 77 0.05 -0.94 10.29
N CYS A 78 1.12 -0.26 9.86
CA CYS A 78 1.79 -0.57 8.59
C CYS A 78 2.30 -2.02 8.53
N ARG A 79 2.84 -2.56 9.63
CA ARG A 79 3.26 -3.96 9.71
C ARG A 79 2.09 -4.93 9.62
N ALA A 80 0.96 -4.64 10.27
CA ALA A 80 -0.19 -5.52 10.26
C ALA A 80 -0.95 -5.49 8.93
N THR A 81 -1.25 -4.30 8.42
CA THR A 81 -2.06 -4.08 7.22
C THR A 81 -1.23 -4.25 5.96
N GLY A 82 -0.07 -3.60 5.88
CA GLY A 82 0.82 -3.63 4.72
C GLY A 82 1.75 -4.83 4.68
N ARG A 83 1.79 -5.66 5.75
CA ARG A 83 2.81 -6.72 5.94
C ARG A 83 4.23 -6.19 5.87
N TRP A 84 4.43 -4.91 6.19
CA TRP A 84 5.73 -4.28 6.14
C TRP A 84 6.68 -4.98 7.09
N SER A 85 7.92 -5.18 6.64
CA SER A 85 8.97 -5.65 7.52
C SER A 85 9.29 -4.57 8.56
N SER A 86 10.00 -4.95 9.63
CA SER A 86 10.51 -3.96 10.58
C SER A 86 11.43 -2.94 9.92
N ALA A 87 12.07 -3.25 8.78
CA ALA A 87 12.91 -2.29 8.06
C ALA A 87 12.05 -1.28 7.28
N ASP A 88 10.96 -1.72 6.66
CA ASP A 88 10.07 -0.86 5.87
C ASP A 88 9.27 0.11 6.76
N ALA A 89 8.98 -0.28 8.01
CA ALA A 89 8.23 0.54 8.97
C ALA A 89 9.05 1.62 9.68
N VAL A 90 10.33 1.80 9.35
CA VAL A 90 11.21 2.84 9.94
C VAL A 90 11.31 4.09 9.05
N ALA A 91 10.87 4.02 7.79
CA ALA A 91 10.75 5.16 6.89
C ALA A 91 9.73 6.20 7.40
#